data_AF-A0AAD7BC20-F1
#
_entry.id   AF-A0AAD7BC20-F1
#
_cell.length_a   1.000
_cell.length_b   1.000
_cell.length_c   1.000
_cell.angle_alpha   90.00
_cell.angle_beta   90.00
_cell.angle_gamma   90.00
#
_symmetry.space_group_name_H-M   'P 1'
#
loop_
_entity.id
_entity.type
_entity.pdbx_description
1 polymer ?
#
loop_
_entity_poly.entity_id
_entity_poly.type
_entity_poly.pdbx_seq_one_letter_code
_entity_poly.pdbx_strand_id
1 'polypeptide(L)'
;MPDAVSSDLSQLDDEVHAAEKALYELQHRRSSCKQLVAGLKRALSSIRIIPSELLSEIFLMCRNDALQFRNYSIFDATRAPLLLAHISSGSRTVCLSDARLWNHIHVHEP
;
A
#
# COMPACT_ATOMS: atom_id res chain seq x y z
N MET A 1 6.41 19.99 60.55
CA MET A 1 6.97 19.60 59.24
C MET A 1 6.73 18.13 58.81
N PRO A 2 5.57 17.48 59.07
CA PRO A 2 5.19 16.24 58.34
C PRO A 2 4.28 16.50 57.13
N ASP A 3 3.42 17.53 57.18
CA ASP A 3 2.34 17.71 56.19
C ASP A 3 2.84 18.13 54.80
N ALA A 4 3.94 18.89 54.74
CA ALA A 4 4.56 19.29 53.47
C ALA A 4 5.17 18.09 52.72
N VAL A 5 5.77 17.15 53.45
CA VAL A 5 6.37 15.93 52.86
C VAL A 5 5.28 14.99 52.33
N SER A 6 4.13 14.92 53.00
CA SER A 6 2.99 14.15 52.54
C SER A 6 2.36 14.73 51.27
N SER A 7 2.36 16.06 51.12
CA SER A 7 1.82 16.73 49.94
C SER A 7 2.70 16.53 48.71
N ASP A 8 4.03 16.63 48.86
CA ASP A 8 4.98 16.41 47.76
C ASP A 8 4.96 14.96 47.24
N LEU A 9 4.82 13.99 48.16
CA LEU A 9 4.65 12.57 47.81
C LEU A 9 3.38 12.34 46.98
N SER A 10 2.25 12.93 47.38
CA SER A 10 0.99 12.81 46.63
C SER A 10 1.09 13.40 45.23
N GLN A 11 1.79 14.53 45.06
CA GLN A 11 1.99 15.13 43.74
C GLN A 11 2.85 14.25 42.83
N LEU A 12 3.91 13.65 43.37
CA LEU A 12 4.75 12.71 42.62
C LEU A 12 3.98 11.46 42.20
N ASP A 13 3.13 10.92 43.08
CA ASP A 13 2.28 9.77 42.75
C ASP A 13 1.28 10.11 41.63
N ASP A 14 0.70 11.33 41.65
CA ASP A 14 -0.19 11.80 40.58
C ASP A 14 0.55 11.95 39.24
N GLU A 15 1.78 12.46 39.25
CA GLU A 15 2.63 12.60 38.06
C GLU A 15 3.03 11.22 37.50
N VAL A 16 3.41 10.28 38.36
CA VAL A 16 3.70 8.90 37.97
C VAL A 16 2.47 8.26 37.33
N HIS A 17 1.30 8.41 37.97
CA HIS A 17 0.06 7.84 37.44
C HIS A 17 -0.32 8.43 36.08
N ALA A 18 -0.15 9.74 35.91
CA ALA A 18 -0.38 10.41 34.64
C ALA A 18 0.59 9.92 33.54
N ALA A 19 1.87 9.74 33.87
CA ALA A 19 2.88 9.24 32.96
C ALA A 19 2.62 7.77 32.56
N GLU A 20 2.23 6.92 33.50
CA GLU A 20 1.87 5.52 33.24
C GLU A 20 0.66 5.41 32.30
N LYS A 21 -0.37 6.24 32.53
CA LYS A 21 -1.54 6.29 31.65
C LYS A 21 -1.17 6.72 30.23
N ALA A 22 -0.36 7.78 30.10
CA ALA A 22 0.10 8.24 28.79
C ALA A 22 0.93 7.16 28.06
N LEU A 23 1.78 6.45 28.80
CA LEU A 23 2.59 5.36 28.27
C LEU A 23 1.72 4.19 27.79
N TYR A 24 0.70 3.81 28.57
CA TYR A 24 -0.27 2.79 28.19
C TYR A 24 -1.00 3.15 26.90
N GLU A 25 -1.52 4.38 26.79
CA GLU A 25 -2.21 4.86 25.59
C GLU A 25 -1.30 4.85 24.35
N LEU A 26 -0.05 5.31 24.49
CA LEU A 26 0.93 5.29 23.41
C LEU A 26 1.31 3.88 22.98
N GLN A 27 1.49 2.96 23.94
CA GLN A 27 1.75 1.55 23.65
C GLN A 27 0.57 0.92 22.91
N HIS A 28 -0.66 1.17 23.35
CA HIS A 28 -1.86 0.65 22.70
C HIS A 28 -1.96 1.14 21.25
N ARG A 29 -1.78 2.45 21.01
CA ARG A 29 -1.75 3.04 19.67
C ARG A 29 -0.65 2.42 18.80
N ARG A 30 0.55 2.21 19.36
CA ARG A 30 1.66 1.56 18.67
C ARG A 30 1.31 0.12 18.26
N SER A 31 0.69 -0.66 19.14
CA SER A 31 0.25 -2.03 18.80
C SER A 31 -0.82 -2.05 17.71
N SER A 32 -1.83 -1.18 17.77
CA SER A 32 -2.86 -1.10 16.73
C SER A 32 -2.26 -0.74 15.37
N CYS A 33 -1.34 0.23 15.34
CA CYS A 33 -0.66 0.62 14.11
C CYS A 33 0.21 -0.52 13.55
N LYS A 34 0.95 -1.23 14.41
CA LYS A 34 1.73 -2.42 14.01
C LYS A 34 0.84 -3.51 13.40
N GLN A 35 -0.32 -3.79 13.99
CA GLN A 35 -1.25 -4.78 13.48
C GLN A 35 -1.80 -4.39 12.11
N LEU A 36 -2.17 -3.12 11.93
CA LEU A 36 -2.65 -2.60 10.66
C LEU A 36 -1.57 -2.72 9.57
N VAL A 37 -0.33 -2.29 9.86
CA VAL A 37 0.80 -2.42 8.93
C VAL A 37 1.07 -3.88 8.58
N ALA A 38 1.01 -4.79 9.55
CA ALA A 38 1.19 -6.22 9.30
C ALA A 38 0.06 -6.80 8.42
N GLY A 39 -1.19 -6.40 8.64
CA GLY A 39 -2.33 -6.77 7.81
C GLY A 39 -2.17 -6.31 6.37
N LEU A 40 -1.82 -5.03 6.17
CA LEU A 40 -1.55 -4.47 4.84
C LEU A 40 -0.38 -5.19 4.14
N LYS A 41 0.71 -5.49 4.85
CA LYS A 41 1.83 -6.24 4.29
C LYS A 41 1.42 -7.64 3.83
N ARG A 42 0.57 -8.34 4.59
CA ARG A 42 0.04 -9.66 4.19
C ARG A 42 -0.85 -9.56 2.95
N ALA A 43 -1.77 -8.57 2.92
CA ALA A 43 -2.64 -8.34 1.76
C ALA A 43 -1.85 -7.98 0.50
N LEU A 44 -0.82 -7.14 0.61
CA LEU A 44 0.07 -6.83 -0.52
C LEU A 44 0.97 -8.00 -0.91
N SER A 45 1.29 -8.89 0.03
CA SER A 45 2.06 -10.10 -0.26
C SER A 45 1.31 -11.07 -1.16
N SER A 46 -0.02 -11.20 -1.04
CA SER A 46 -0.78 -12.10 -1.92
C SER A 46 -0.82 -11.62 -3.37
N ILE A 47 -0.89 -10.30 -3.59
CA ILE A 47 -0.76 -9.70 -4.93
C ILE A 47 0.62 -10.01 -5.54
N ARG A 48 1.68 -10.12 -4.72
CA ARG A 48 3.02 -10.51 -5.16
C ARG A 48 3.18 -12.01 -5.46
N ILE A 49 2.18 -12.84 -5.15
CA ILE A 49 2.21 -14.30 -5.37
C ILE A 49 1.53 -14.68 -6.69
N ILE A 50 1.04 -13.71 -7.48
CA ILE A 50 0.53 -14.00 -8.83
C ILE A 50 1.73 -14.43 -9.71
N PRO A 51 1.70 -15.63 -10.31
CA PRO A 51 2.71 -16.05 -11.28
C PRO A 51 2.85 -15.05 -12.43
N SER A 52 4.06 -14.89 -12.95
CA SER A 52 4.37 -13.98 -14.06
C SER A 52 3.49 -14.21 -15.28
N GLU A 53 3.15 -15.47 -15.55
CA GLU A 53 2.37 -15.88 -16.71
C GLU A 53 0.93 -15.37 -16.59
N LEU A 54 0.31 -15.55 -15.42
CA LEU A 54 -1.05 -15.05 -15.18
C LEU A 54 -1.09 -13.52 -15.18
N LEU A 55 -0.07 -12.88 -14.62
CA LEU A 55 0.01 -11.42 -14.62
C LEU A 55 0.17 -10.84 -16.04
N SER A 56 0.93 -11.53 -16.90
CA SER A 56 1.06 -11.19 -18.31
C SER A 56 -0.28 -11.28 -19.05
N GLU A 57 -1.04 -12.35 -18.82
CA GLU A 57 -2.36 -12.52 -19.43
C GLU A 57 -3.36 -11.46 -18.93
N ILE A 58 -3.33 -11.10 -17.64
CA ILE A 58 -4.14 -9.98 -17.11
C ILE A 58 -3.82 -8.68 -17.86
N PHE A 59 -2.54 -8.36 -18.08
CA PHE A 59 -2.16 -7.15 -18.83
C PHE A 59 -2.67 -7.19 -20.27
N LEU A 60 -2.62 -8.35 -20.93
CA LEU A 60 -3.12 -8.52 -22.29
C LEU A 60 -4.65 -8.36 -22.36
N MET A 61 -5.37 -8.85 -21.35
CA MET A 61 -6.81 -8.61 -21.23
C MET A 61 -7.12 -7.12 -21.10
N CYS A 62 -6.44 -6.41 -20.19
CA CYS A 62 -6.62 -4.96 -20.04
C CYS A 62 -6.31 -4.18 -21.33
N ARG A 63 -5.27 -4.58 -22.05
CA ARG A 63 -4.92 -4.01 -23.35
C ARG A 63 -6.04 -4.23 -24.38
N ASN A 64 -6.55 -5.45 -24.49
CA ASN A 64 -7.62 -5.76 -25.44
C ASN A 64 -8.89 -4.97 -25.14
N ASP A 65 -9.20 -4.76 -23.87
CA ASP A 65 -10.31 -3.93 -23.41
C ASP A 65 -10.11 -2.46 -23.84
N ALA A 66 -8.92 -1.90 -23.61
CA ALA A 66 -8.54 -0.56 -24.06
C ALA A 66 -8.75 -0.36 -25.57
N LEU A 67 -8.31 -1.35 -26.36
CA LEU A 67 -8.41 -1.34 -27.82
C LEU A 67 -9.87 -1.50 -28.30
N GLN A 68 -10.67 -2.35 -27.64
CA GLN A 68 -12.08 -2.55 -28.00
C GLN A 68 -12.91 -1.30 -27.80
N PHE A 69 -12.67 -0.58 -26.70
CA PHE A 69 -13.45 0.61 -26.39
C PHE A 69 -12.99 1.86 -27.15
N ARG A 70 -11.91 1.80 -27.96
CA ARG A 70 -11.26 2.96 -28.64
C ARG A 70 -11.05 4.19 -27.75
N ASN A 71 -11.05 4.02 -26.44
CA ASN A 71 -11.25 5.13 -25.52
C ASN A 71 -9.92 5.71 -24.99
N TYR A 72 -8.78 5.05 -25.23
CA TYR A 72 -7.47 5.53 -24.77
C TYR A 72 -6.29 4.76 -25.39
N SER A 73 -5.12 5.39 -25.35
CA SER A 73 -3.85 4.77 -25.72
C SER A 73 -3.35 3.84 -24.61
N ILE A 74 -2.78 2.69 -24.99
CA ILE A 74 -2.09 1.76 -24.07
C ILE A 74 -0.93 2.44 -23.34
N PHE A 75 -0.42 3.56 -23.87
CA PHE A 75 0.65 4.38 -23.27
C PHE A 75 0.16 5.37 -22.20
N ASP A 76 -1.14 5.44 -21.91
CA ASP A 76 -1.66 6.24 -20.80
C ASP A 76 -1.29 5.58 -19.46
N ALA A 77 -0.32 6.17 -18.75
CA ALA A 77 0.16 5.68 -17.46
C ALA A 77 -0.92 5.66 -16.36
N THR A 78 -2.02 6.41 -16.54
CA THR A 78 -3.14 6.44 -15.60
C THR A 78 -4.13 5.29 -15.81
N ARG A 79 -3.95 4.47 -16.86
CA ARG A 79 -4.85 3.39 -17.22
C ARG A 79 -4.13 2.05 -17.29
N ALA A 80 -4.90 0.97 -17.16
CA ALA A 80 -4.36 -0.37 -17.35
C ALA A 80 -3.95 -0.58 -18.83
N PRO A 81 -2.91 -1.38 -19.11
CA PRO A 81 -2.12 -2.18 -18.15
C PRO A 81 -1.04 -1.39 -17.41
N LEU A 82 -0.65 -0.19 -17.85
CA LEU A 82 0.45 0.58 -17.25
C LEU A 82 0.21 0.94 -15.78
N LEU A 83 -1.03 1.28 -15.39
CA LEU A 83 -1.40 1.54 -14.00
C LEU A 83 -1.03 0.37 -13.08
N LEU A 84 -1.22 -0.87 -13.55
CA LEU A 84 -0.94 -2.07 -12.78
C LEU A 84 0.58 -2.33 -12.65
N ALA A 85 1.38 -1.87 -13.61
CA ALA A 85 2.84 -1.91 -13.53
C ALA A 85 3.40 -1.06 -12.38
N HIS A 86 2.62 -0.11 -11.84
CA HIS A 86 3.04 0.71 -10.69
C HIS A 86 2.88 0.01 -9.34
N ILE A 87 2.13 -1.11 -9.27
CA ILE A 87 1.81 -1.80 -8.00
C ILE A 87 3.05 -2.43 -7.36
N SER A 88 3.93 -3.03 -8.16
CA SER A 88 5.15 -3.69 -7.66
C SER A 88 6.26 -3.70 -8.70
N SER A 89 7.50 -3.90 -8.25
CA SER A 89 8.63 -4.12 -9.15
C SER A 89 8.44 -5.37 -10.03
N GLY A 90 7.89 -6.45 -9.49
CA GLY A 90 7.59 -7.67 -10.25
C GLY A 90 6.56 -7.42 -11.35
N SER A 91 5.48 -6.72 -11.03
CA SER A 91 4.45 -6.33 -12.01
C SER A 91 5.02 -5.44 -13.11
N ARG A 92 5.91 -4.52 -12.76
CA ARG A 92 6.63 -3.69 -13.73
C ARG A 92 7.50 -4.52 -14.66
N THR A 93 8.31 -5.42 -14.10
CA THR A 93 9.19 -6.29 -14.88
C THR A 93 8.38 -7.11 -15.87
N VAL A 94 7.30 -7.75 -15.42
CA VAL A 94 6.41 -8.55 -16.28
C VAL A 94 5.82 -7.69 -17.40
N CYS A 95 5.22 -6.54 -17.05
CA CYS A 95 4.59 -5.63 -18.03
C CYS A 95 5.57 -5.16 -19.10
N LEU A 96 6.76 -4.73 -18.71
CA LEU A 96 7.76 -4.22 -19.66
C LEU A 96 8.42 -5.34 -20.48
N SER A 97 8.49 -6.57 -19.94
CA SER A 97 9.12 -7.70 -20.62
C SER A 97 8.22 -8.38 -21.66
N ASP A 98 6.89 -8.27 -21.54
CA ASP A 98 5.97 -8.92 -22.47
C ASP A 98 5.81 -8.09 -23.76
N ALA A 99 6.59 -8.45 -24.78
CA ALA A 99 6.57 -7.80 -26.09
C ALA A 99 5.18 -7.78 -26.74
N ARG A 100 4.28 -8.73 -26.39
CA ARG A 100 2.91 -8.75 -26.90
C ARG A 100 2.17 -7.47 -26.51
N LEU A 101 2.45 -6.87 -25.35
CA LEU A 101 1.79 -5.63 -24.93
C LEU A 101 2.16 -4.42 -25.79
N TRP A 102 3.37 -4.40 -26.34
CA TRP A 102 3.97 -3.24 -26.97
C TRP A 102 4.02 -3.30 -28.51
N ASN A 103 3.66 -4.44 -29.10
CA ASN A 103 3.76 -4.64 -30.55
C ASN A 103 2.62 -4.00 -31.37
N HIS A 104 1.78 -3.17 -30.76
CA HIS A 104 0.62 -2.58 -31.41
C HIS A 104 0.74 -1.06 -31.47
N ILE A 105 0.62 -0.50 -32.68
CA ILE A 105 0.63 0.94 -32.92
C ILE A 105 -0.83 1.39 -32.98
N HIS A 106 -1.20 2.39 -32.16
CA HIS A 106 -2.51 3.02 -32.23
C HIS A 106 -2.38 4.34 -32.98
N VAL A 107 -2.99 4.44 -34.15
CA VAL A 107 -3.07 5.69 -34.91
C VAL A 107 -4.39 6.36 -34.55
N HIS A 108 -4.33 7.57 -34.02
CA HIS A 108 -5.51 8.40 -33.80
C HIS A 108 -5.84 9.11 -35.11
N GLU A 109 -6.96 8.74 -35.72
CA GLU A 109 -7.49 9.42 -36.92
C GLU A 109 -8.34 10.63 -36.45
N PRO A 110 -8.08 11.84 -36.99
CA PRO A 110 -8.72 13.08 -36.55
C PRO A 110 -10.19 13.22 -36.92
#